data_AF-A0A1C5TZB1-F1
#
_entry.id   AF-A0A1C5TZB1-F1
#
_cell.length_a   1.000
_cell.length_b   1.000
_cell.length_c   1.000
_cell.angle_alpha   90.00
_cell.angle_beta   90.00
_cell.angle_gamma   90.00
#
_symmetry.space_group_name_H-M   'P 1'
#
loop_
_entity.id
_entity.type
_entity.pdbx_description
1 polymer ?
#
loop_
_entity_poly.entity_id
_entity_poly.type
_entity_poly.pdbx_seq_one_letter_code
_entity_poly.pdbx_strand_id
1 'polypeptide(L)'
;MTNYLKDGRLELSNNRAERSIKPFVIDRKNFLFANTPKGATGSAVIFSIIQTAIENGLDPYRYLTWLMKTAASSDFTQPEEFRKLLPWYAPSECQTK
;
A
#
# COMPACT_ATOMS: atom_id res chain seq x y z
N MET A 1 -0.88 -25.88 -5.81
CA MET A 1 0.38 -25.40 -6.42
C MET A 1 0.51 -25.95 -7.85
N THR A 2 -0.45 -25.60 -8.73
CA THR A 2 -0.48 -26.05 -10.15
C THR A 2 -1.04 -24.97 -11.09
N ASN A 3 -1.38 -23.77 -10.59
CA ASN A 3 -2.02 -22.73 -11.40
C ASN A 3 -1.09 -22.11 -12.45
N TYR A 4 0.24 -22.11 -12.24
CA TYR A 4 1.21 -21.67 -13.24
C TYR A 4 1.25 -22.59 -14.48
N LEU A 5 0.80 -23.85 -14.36
CA LEU A 5 0.66 -24.76 -15.50
C LEU A 5 -0.56 -24.38 -16.38
N LYS A 6 -1.47 -23.57 -15.85
CA LYS A 6 -2.69 -23.13 -16.54
C LYS A 6 -2.55 -21.72 -17.14
N ASP A 7 -1.62 -20.91 -16.63
CA ASP A 7 -1.36 -19.55 -17.11
C ASP A 7 0.14 -19.25 -17.09
N GLY A 8 0.74 -19.16 -18.28
CA GLY A 8 2.17 -18.86 -18.47
C GLY A 8 2.57 -17.42 -18.15
N ARG A 9 1.62 -16.54 -17.80
CA ARG A 9 1.91 -15.19 -17.29
C ARG A 9 2.29 -15.18 -15.82
N LEU A 10 2.01 -16.28 -15.10
CA LEU A 10 2.34 -16.41 -13.69
C LEU A 10 3.80 -16.85 -13.54
N GLU A 11 4.54 -16.16 -12.67
CA GLU A 11 5.89 -16.59 -12.32
C GLU A 11 5.86 -17.99 -11.69
N LEU A 12 6.82 -18.83 -12.09
CA LEU A 12 6.97 -20.19 -11.55
C LEU A 12 7.29 -20.17 -10.04
N SER A 13 7.90 -19.08 -9.56
CA SER A 13 8.28 -18.88 -8.17
C SER A 13 7.41 -17.82 -7.49
N ASN A 14 7.12 -18.01 -6.21
CA ASN A 14 6.40 -17.04 -5.38
C ASN A 14 7.34 -15.95 -4.79
N ASN A 15 8.58 -15.86 -5.27
CA ASN A 15 9.63 -15.02 -4.68
C ASN A 15 9.24 -13.54 -4.62
N ARG A 16 8.54 -13.02 -5.63
CA ARG A 16 8.07 -11.63 -5.66
C ARG A 16 7.11 -11.36 -4.51
N ALA A 17 6.08 -12.20 -4.35
CA ALA A 17 5.09 -12.05 -3.27
C ALA A 17 5.72 -12.24 -1.89
N GLU A 18 6.63 -13.22 -1.74
CA GLU A 18 7.36 -13.45 -0.49
C GLU A 18 8.24 -12.26 -0.10
N ARG A 19 8.92 -11.64 -1.07
CA ARG A 19 9.70 -10.42 -0.83
C ARG A 19 8.80 -9.23 -0.45
N SER A 20 7.64 -9.09 -1.09
CA SER A 20 6.69 -8.01 -0.77
C SER A 20 6.07 -8.14 0.61
N ILE A 21 5.81 -9.37 1.10
CA ILE A 21 5.22 -9.58 2.43
C ILE A 21 6.26 -9.62 3.56
N LYS A 22 7.55 -9.87 3.25
CA LYS A 22 8.61 -10.00 4.25
C LYS A 22 8.79 -8.78 5.16
N PRO A 23 8.78 -7.52 4.67
CA PRO A 23 8.83 -6.35 5.54
C PRO A 23 7.68 -6.31 6.55
N PHE A 24 6.45 -6.57 6.09
CA PHE A 24 5.27 -6.63 6.96
C PHE A 24 5.41 -7.69 8.06
N VAL A 25 5.91 -8.88 7.72
CA VAL A 25 6.10 -9.97 8.70
C VAL A 25 7.15 -9.60 9.75
N ILE A 26 8.22 -8.91 9.36
CA ILE A 26 9.27 -8.44 10.27
C ILE A 26 8.72 -7.33 11.17
N ASP A 27 8.05 -6.33 10.59
CA ASP A 27 7.55 -5.16 11.30
C ASP A 27 6.39 -5.48 12.25
N ARG A 28 5.62 -6.56 11.98
CA ARG A 28 4.54 -7.02 12.86
C ARG A 28 5.00 -7.23 14.30
N LYS A 29 6.25 -7.64 14.53
CA LYS A 29 6.82 -7.81 15.88
C LYS A 29 6.96 -6.49 16.64
N ASN A 30 7.04 -5.37 15.92
CA ASN A 30 7.23 -4.03 16.46
C ASN A 30 5.92 -3.21 16.50
N PHE A 31 4.80 -3.74 16.02
CA PHE A 31 3.52 -3.04 16.00
C PHE A 31 2.70 -3.31 17.26
N LEU A 32 2.53 -2.26 18.07
CA LEU A 32 1.77 -2.29 19.32
C LEU A 32 0.34 -2.85 19.18
N PHE A 33 -0.28 -2.78 17.99
CA PHE A 33 -1.68 -3.17 17.78
C PHE A 33 -1.89 -4.38 16.85
N ALA A 34 -0.83 -5.02 16.37
CA ALA A 34 -0.95 -6.16 15.44
C ALA A 34 -1.40 -7.49 16.11
N ASN A 35 -1.66 -7.46 17.42
CA ASN A 35 -2.15 -8.59 18.24
C ASN A 35 -3.67 -8.70 18.32
N THR A 36 -4.41 -7.70 17.82
CA THR A 36 -5.89 -7.75 17.77
C THR A 36 -6.37 -7.86 16.32
N PRO A 37 -7.50 -8.52 16.03
CA PRO A 37 -8.03 -8.58 14.66
C PRO A 37 -8.25 -7.19 14.04
N LYS A 38 -8.77 -6.23 14.83
CA LYS A 38 -8.97 -4.85 14.38
C LYS A 38 -7.66 -4.15 14.03
N GLY A 39 -6.64 -4.27 14.88
CA GLY A 39 -5.33 -3.66 14.61
C GLY A 39 -4.56 -4.36 13.50
N ALA A 40 -4.73 -5.67 13.32
CA ALA A 40 -4.21 -6.39 12.16
C ALA A 40 -4.83 -5.88 10.85
N THR A 41 -6.15 -5.69 10.80
CA THR A 41 -6.84 -5.11 9.64
C THR A 41 -6.36 -3.69 9.34
N GLY A 42 -6.27 -2.82 10.35
CA GLY A 42 -5.78 -1.46 10.16
C GLY A 42 -4.33 -1.42 9.65
N SER A 43 -3.46 -2.28 10.21
CA SER A 43 -2.07 -2.40 9.76
C SER A 43 -1.99 -2.88 8.30
N ALA A 44 -2.80 -3.86 7.91
CA ALA A 44 -2.84 -4.36 6.53
C ALA A 44 -3.26 -3.28 5.52
N VAL A 45 -4.24 -2.43 5.88
CA VAL A 45 -4.68 -1.31 5.04
C VAL A 45 -3.54 -0.31 4.83
N ILE A 46 -2.88 0.12 5.91
CA ILE A 46 -1.76 1.09 5.82
C ILE A 46 -0.61 0.51 4.98
N PHE A 47 -0.25 -0.76 5.19
CA PHE A 47 0.79 -1.42 4.40
C PHE A 47 0.44 -1.52 2.92
N SER A 48 -0.81 -1.78 2.60
CA SER A 48 -1.27 -1.82 1.21
C SER A 48 -1.07 -0.46 0.53
N ILE A 49 -1.38 0.64 1.23
CA ILE A 49 -1.16 2.01 0.73
C ILE A 49 0.34 2.30 0.55
N ILE A 50 1.18 1.92 1.53
CA ILE A 50 2.63 2.09 1.46
C ILE A 50 3.22 1.34 0.26
N GLN A 51 2.87 0.06 0.10
CA GLN A 51 3.36 -0.75 -1.03
C GLN A 51 2.91 -0.16 -2.36
N THR A 52 1.66 0.30 -2.44
CA THR A 52 1.15 0.98 -3.64
C THR A 52 1.98 2.23 -3.95
N ALA A 53 2.35 3.04 -2.95
CA ALA A 53 3.20 4.22 -3.15
C ALA A 53 4.58 3.84 -3.69
N ILE A 54 5.21 2.81 -3.11
CA ILE A 54 6.52 2.30 -3.54
C ILE A 54 6.46 1.80 -4.99
N GLU A 55 5.43 1.01 -5.34
CA GLU A 55 5.24 0.50 -6.71
C GLU A 55 4.99 1.62 -7.74
N ASN A 56 4.49 2.78 -7.30
CA ASN A 56 4.31 3.97 -8.13
C ASN A 56 5.50 4.94 -8.09
N GLY A 57 6.63 4.57 -7.46
CA GLY A 57 7.84 5.41 -7.40
C GLY A 57 7.73 6.61 -6.44
N LEU A 58 6.78 6.59 -5.52
CA LEU A 58 6.55 7.65 -4.54
C LEU A 58 7.26 7.35 -3.22
N ASP A 59 7.73 8.42 -2.56
CA ASP A 59 8.18 8.36 -1.17
C ASP A 59 6.98 8.09 -0.26
N PRO A 60 6.94 6.95 0.47
CA PRO A 60 5.77 6.55 1.22
C PRO A 60 5.39 7.53 2.33
N TYR A 61 6.37 8.17 2.95
CA TYR A 61 6.14 9.11 4.05
C TYR A 61 5.47 10.39 3.56
N ARG A 62 6.01 10.99 2.48
CA ARG A 62 5.43 12.19 1.86
C ARG A 62 4.06 11.90 1.27
N TYR A 63 3.91 10.76 0.60
CA TYR A 63 2.62 10.36 0.03
C TYR A 63 1.56 10.17 1.11
N LEU A 64 1.84 9.46 2.20
CA LEU A 64 0.90 9.31 3.31
C LEU A 64 0.54 10.64 3.98
N THR A 65 1.53 11.52 4.14
CA THR A 65 1.31 12.85 4.73
C THR A 65 0.39 13.71 3.86
N TRP A 66 0.63 13.71 2.55
CA TRP A 66 -0.24 14.39 1.58
C TRP A 66 -1.63 13.77 1.58
N LEU A 67 -1.72 12.43 1.50
CA LEU A 67 -2.98 11.69 1.46
C LEU A 67 -3.84 12.03 2.67
N MET A 68 -3.29 12.00 3.90
CA MET A 68 -4.05 12.30 5.11
C MET A 68 -4.50 13.76 5.20
N LYS A 69 -3.66 14.72 4.76
CA LYS A 69 -4.02 16.14 4.73
C LYS A 69 -5.13 16.42 3.72
N THR A 70 -5.01 15.88 2.51
CA THR A 70 -6.01 16.06 1.46
C THR A 70 -7.30 15.34 1.82
N ALA A 71 -7.21 14.11 2.33
CA ALA A 71 -8.34 13.33 2.81
C ALA A 71 -9.15 14.05 3.90
N ALA A 72 -8.48 14.73 4.85
CA ALA A 72 -9.16 15.49 5.89
C ALA A 72 -9.94 16.70 5.36
N SER A 73 -9.57 17.21 4.18
CA SER A 73 -10.18 18.38 3.55
C SER A 73 -11.21 18.02 2.47
N SER A 74 -11.27 16.76 2.06
CA SER A 74 -12.12 16.27 0.96
C SER A 74 -13.46 15.73 1.45
N ASP A 75 -14.50 15.91 0.64
CA ASP A 75 -15.81 15.31 0.87
C ASP A 75 -15.90 13.95 0.14
N PHE A 76 -15.81 12.87 0.90
CA PHE A 76 -15.88 11.50 0.38
C PHE A 76 -17.29 11.08 -0.09
N THR A 77 -18.29 11.95 0.01
CA THR A 77 -19.62 11.71 -0.55
C THR A 77 -19.59 11.65 -2.08
N GLN A 78 -18.59 12.28 -2.71
CA GLN A 78 -18.41 12.28 -4.16
C GLN A 78 -17.29 11.32 -4.60
N PRO A 79 -17.56 10.32 -5.46
CA PRO A 79 -16.56 9.34 -5.88
C PRO A 79 -15.41 9.93 -6.71
N GLU A 80 -15.62 11.09 -7.33
CA GLU A 80 -14.58 11.77 -8.11
C GLU A 80 -13.51 12.44 -7.23
N GLU A 81 -13.85 12.86 -6.01
CA GLU A 81 -12.89 13.37 -5.02
C GLU A 81 -11.87 12.29 -4.64
N PHE A 82 -12.34 11.05 -4.51
CA PHE A 82 -11.47 9.91 -4.19
C PHE A 82 -10.43 9.64 -5.27
N ARG A 83 -10.77 9.81 -6.55
CA ARG A 83 -9.82 9.60 -7.66
C ARG A 83 -8.61 10.52 -7.58
N LYS A 84 -8.81 11.75 -7.09
CA LYS A 84 -7.72 12.74 -6.93
C LYS A 84 -6.69 12.33 -5.88
N LEU A 85 -7.04 11.38 -5.00
CA LEU A 85 -6.16 10.85 -3.95
C LEU A 85 -5.31 9.67 -4.40
N LEU A 86 -5.49 9.18 -5.64
CA LEU A 86 -4.74 8.06 -6.16
C LEU A 86 -3.25 8.42 -6.41
N PRO A 87 -2.33 7.44 -6.38
CA PRO A 87 -0.89 7.67 -6.50
C PRO A 87 -0.47 8.47 -7.74
N TRP A 88 -1.15 8.27 -8.86
CA TRP A 88 -0.88 8.92 -10.15
C TRP A 88 -1.14 10.43 -10.14
N TYR A 89 -1.96 10.92 -9.20
CA TYR A 89 -2.27 12.34 -9.03
C TYR A 89 -1.49 12.98 -7.88
N ALA A 90 -0.58 12.23 -7.24
CA ALA A 90 0.25 12.77 -6.17
C ALA A 90 1.16 13.90 -6.71
N PRO A 91 1.39 14.96 -5.91
CA PRO A 91 2.25 16.06 -6.31
C PRO A 91 3.69 15.59 -6.51
N SER A 92 4.45 16.29 -7.35
CA SER A 92 5.85 16.01 -7.64
C SER A 92 6.74 15.97 -6.40
N GLU A 93 6.36 16.65 -5.32
CA GLU A 93 7.01 16.60 -4.02
C GLU A 93 7.04 15.20 -3.40
N CYS A 94 6.05 14.36 -3.71
CA CYS A 94 5.94 12.99 -3.21
C CYS A 94 6.79 11.99 -3.99
N GLN A 95 7.47 12.40 -5.07
CA GLN A 95 8.31 11.49 -5.84
C GLN A 95 9.58 11.13 -5.06
N THR A 96 10.04 9.89 -5.25
CA THR A 96 11.33 9.44 -4.74
C THR A 96 12.45 10.20 -5.47
N LYS A 97 13.44 10.70 -4.73
CA LYS A 97 14.62 11.38 -5.31
C LYS A 97 15.54 10.42 -6.04
#